data_AF-A0A958D794-F1
#
_entry.id   AF-A0A958D794-F1
#
_cell.length_a   1.000
_cell.length_b   1.000
_cell.length_c   1.000
_cell.angle_alpha   90.00
_cell.angle_beta   90.00
_cell.angle_gamma   90.00
#
_symmetry.space_group_name_H-M   'P 1'
#
loop_
_entity.id
_entity.type
_entity.pdbx_description
1 polymer ?
#
loop_
_entity_poly.entity_id
_entity_poly.type
_entity_poly.pdbx_seq_one_letter_code
_entity_poly.pdbx_strand_id
1 'polypeptide(L)'
;MGRDGAVTSRRQFLKLGAAGLVAAAFPWPVHRAASSYRVGVGRSSDPYAATLRAISASAEWQPGLLAGRTVLIKPNLVAAASPESGAVTDPQVVRAVVDLALSANAAQVKIVEGFPGGSNFSACGYGFLDNYGGTGRVSLVDLDSLPAVLTPVTGGLAYRQIAMPELTLALDTYLISVAKLKTHSEALATLATKNVFGLPPVTPYKPPQENGRFAMHYRGLHQATLDINLARPIDFAVVDGIWGMEGYGPFSGTPVRMNTVVAGPNPVAVDRVCLEAMEIAQPLVQHLTYAAQLGLGPADLGSVQIRGDSLATRAFNLPLFPPRVEYPQLDRPVFYPAGGQETTASFTVSRPCVYRVAVVRTSDITMDVEHVRLLRGWTGTQAGSVVLSWDGRDDQGALVAPGTYTVRVEADGGQPARNAFATAWVEVVAQPIVRRVFLPMIAR
;
A
#
# COMPACT_ATOMS: atom_id res chain seq x y z
N MET A 1 36.38 32.00 -11.93
CA MET A 1 34.97 31.95 -12.38
C MET A 1 34.78 30.69 -13.21
N GLY A 2 34.52 29.56 -12.56
CA GLY A 2 34.35 28.25 -13.19
C GLY A 2 32.90 27.80 -13.03
N ARG A 3 32.27 27.43 -14.14
CA ARG A 3 30.99 26.72 -14.18
C ARG A 3 31.30 25.25 -14.44
N ASP A 4 31.16 24.40 -13.43
CA ASP A 4 31.11 22.95 -13.60
C ASP A 4 29.70 22.48 -13.21
N GLY A 5 28.91 22.20 -14.25
CA GLY A 5 27.65 21.47 -14.12
C GLY A 5 27.97 19.99 -13.96
N ALA A 6 27.66 19.43 -12.80
CA ALA A 6 27.79 18.00 -12.55
C ALA A 6 26.74 17.23 -13.36
N VAL A 7 27.14 16.73 -14.52
CA VAL A 7 26.47 15.68 -15.28
C VAL A 7 26.57 14.38 -14.47
N THR A 8 25.53 14.03 -13.72
CA THR A 8 25.42 12.72 -13.07
C THR A 8 25.24 11.65 -14.14
N SER A 9 26.32 10.91 -14.39
CA SER A 9 26.40 9.92 -15.47
C SER A 9 25.42 8.75 -15.27
N ARG A 10 24.78 8.33 -16.37
CA ARG A 10 23.92 7.14 -16.55
C ARG A 10 24.51 5.80 -16.05
N ARG A 11 25.75 5.77 -15.54
CA ARG A 11 26.48 4.56 -15.13
C ARG A 11 26.17 4.07 -13.70
N GLN A 12 25.53 4.88 -12.84
CA GLN A 12 25.09 4.40 -11.51
C GLN A 12 23.72 3.67 -11.55
N PHE A 13 22.98 3.74 -12.66
CA PHE A 13 21.66 3.13 -12.80
C PHE A 13 21.65 1.75 -13.50
N LEU A 14 22.79 1.32 -14.06
CA LEU A 14 22.90 0.12 -14.90
C LEU A 14 23.17 -1.20 -14.14
N LYS A 15 23.06 -1.23 -12.81
CA LYS A 15 23.10 -2.48 -12.02
C LYS A 15 21.72 -3.12 -11.79
N LEU A 16 20.68 -2.69 -12.51
CA LEU A 16 19.29 -3.17 -12.36
C LEU A 16 18.84 -4.21 -13.40
N GLY A 17 19.74 -4.74 -14.23
CA GLY A 17 19.38 -5.66 -15.31
C GLY A 17 20.18 -6.96 -15.28
N ALA A 18 19.79 -7.91 -14.42
CA ALA A 18 19.95 -9.36 -14.62
C ALA A 18 19.48 -10.12 -13.36
N ALA A 19 18.17 -10.36 -13.25
CA ALA A 19 17.65 -11.43 -12.40
C ALA A 19 16.56 -12.15 -13.20
N GLY A 20 16.97 -13.19 -13.91
CA GLY A 20 16.07 -14.14 -14.55
C GLY A 20 15.16 -14.81 -13.51
N LEU A 21 14.06 -15.36 -14.01
CA LEU A 21 13.03 -16.11 -13.29
C LEU A 21 13.61 -17.16 -12.32
N VAL A 22 13.97 -16.72 -11.12
CA VAL A 22 13.93 -17.56 -9.93
C VAL A 22 12.51 -17.43 -9.42
N ALA A 23 11.79 -18.55 -9.33
CA ALA A 23 10.58 -18.61 -8.52
C ALA A 23 11.01 -18.26 -7.08
N ALA A 24 10.95 -16.98 -6.73
CA ALA A 24 11.35 -16.49 -5.43
C ALA A 24 10.37 -17.08 -4.42
N ALA A 25 10.82 -18.10 -3.70
CA ALA A 25 10.20 -18.51 -2.45
C ALA A 25 10.14 -17.26 -1.56
N PHE A 26 8.93 -16.93 -1.07
CA PHE A 26 8.71 -15.80 -0.18
C PHE A 26 9.68 -15.87 1.00
N PRO A 27 10.52 -14.85 1.23
CA PRO A 27 11.29 -14.80 2.47
C PRO A 27 10.40 -14.47 3.69
N TRP A 28 9.18 -13.96 3.45
CA TRP A 28 8.26 -13.50 4.48
C TRP A 28 7.06 -14.42 4.62
N PRO A 29 6.65 -14.80 5.85
CA PRO A 29 5.35 -15.43 6.06
C PRO A 29 4.26 -14.41 5.73
N VAL A 30 3.61 -14.56 4.57
CA VAL A 30 2.40 -13.81 4.24
C VAL A 30 1.31 -14.21 5.22
N HIS A 31 0.56 -13.23 5.75
CA HIS A 31 -0.60 -13.49 6.61
C HIS A 31 -1.53 -14.47 5.92
N ARG A 32 -1.75 -15.63 6.53
CA ARG A 32 -2.68 -16.64 6.03
C ARG A 32 -4.04 -16.45 6.69
N ALA A 33 -5.08 -16.90 5.99
CA ALA A 33 -6.43 -16.96 6.54
C ALA A 33 -6.41 -17.74 7.86
N ALA A 34 -6.97 -17.13 8.90
CA ALA A 34 -7.12 -17.72 10.22
C ALA A 34 -8.61 -17.88 10.54
N SER A 35 -8.95 -18.85 11.38
CA SER A 35 -10.33 -19.02 11.86
C SER A 35 -10.76 -17.90 12.82
N SER A 36 -9.80 -17.18 13.40
CA SER A 36 -10.05 -16.01 14.23
C SER A 36 -8.84 -15.08 14.28
N TYR A 37 -9.10 -13.78 14.25
CA TYR A 37 -8.12 -12.71 14.44
C TYR A 37 -8.29 -12.06 15.82
N ARG A 38 -7.20 -11.63 16.46
CA ARG A 38 -7.25 -10.91 17.74
C ARG A 38 -6.78 -9.48 17.54
N VAL A 39 -7.59 -8.52 17.99
CA VAL A 39 -7.28 -7.10 17.91
C VAL A 39 -7.52 -6.48 19.29
N GLY A 40 -6.50 -5.86 19.84
CA GLY A 40 -6.56 -5.17 21.12
C GLY A 40 -6.93 -3.70 20.95
N VAL A 41 -7.74 -3.20 21.88
CA VAL A 41 -8.17 -1.81 21.99
C VAL A 41 -7.72 -1.29 23.35
N GLY A 42 -7.07 -0.12 23.35
CA GLY A 42 -6.64 0.58 24.55
C GLY A 42 -7.13 2.02 24.53
N ARG A 43 -7.79 2.44 25.61
CA ARG A 43 -8.34 3.79 25.76
C ARG A 43 -7.67 4.53 26.89
N SER A 44 -7.18 5.72 26.57
CA SER A 44 -6.61 6.67 27.52
C SER A 44 -6.45 8.02 26.83
N SER A 45 -6.48 9.10 27.60
CA SER A 45 -6.02 10.41 27.12
C SER A 45 -4.50 10.50 27.01
N ASP A 46 -3.76 9.60 27.68
CA ASP A 46 -2.32 9.45 27.55
C ASP A 46 -2.00 8.47 26.40
N PRO A 47 -1.38 8.93 25.30
CA PRO A 47 -1.04 8.09 24.15
C PRO A 47 -0.19 6.87 24.50
N TYR A 48 0.76 7.03 25.43
CA TYR A 48 1.66 5.96 25.82
C TYR A 48 0.89 4.83 26.51
N ALA A 49 0.07 5.19 27.51
CA ALA A 49 -0.75 4.23 28.25
C ALA A 49 -1.80 3.54 27.36
N ALA A 50 -2.46 4.28 26.46
CA ALA A 50 -3.41 3.68 25.50
C ALA A 50 -2.73 2.63 24.62
N THR A 51 -1.51 2.91 24.18
CA THR A 51 -0.72 2.01 23.33
C THR A 51 -0.35 0.72 24.05
N LEU A 52 0.16 0.82 25.30
CA LEU A 52 0.47 -0.36 26.11
C LEU A 52 -0.76 -1.23 26.31
N ARG A 53 -1.92 -0.63 26.65
CA ARG A 53 -3.18 -1.37 26.83
C ARG A 53 -3.60 -2.11 25.57
N ALA A 54 -3.59 -1.43 24.41
CA ALA A 54 -3.97 -2.03 23.14
C ALA A 54 -3.07 -3.21 22.77
N ILE A 55 -1.75 -3.05 22.88
CA ILE A 55 -0.79 -4.09 22.55
C ILE A 55 -0.93 -5.28 23.50
N SER A 56 -1.01 -5.05 24.82
CA SER A 56 -1.23 -6.12 25.79
C SER A 56 -2.55 -6.86 25.56
N ALA A 57 -3.63 -6.14 25.25
CA ALA A 57 -4.95 -6.72 25.00
C ALA A 57 -5.01 -7.62 23.75
N SER A 58 -4.17 -7.35 22.74
CA SER A 58 -4.04 -8.25 21.59
C SER A 58 -3.63 -9.66 22.01
N ALA A 59 -2.86 -9.78 23.11
CA ALA A 59 -2.26 -11.03 23.61
C ALA A 59 -1.38 -11.76 22.57
N GLU A 60 -0.74 -10.98 21.69
CA GLU A 60 0.12 -11.46 20.60
C GLU A 60 1.57 -10.94 20.73
N TRP A 61 1.82 -9.99 21.63
CA TRP A 61 3.16 -9.47 21.94
C TRP A 61 3.83 -10.31 23.03
N GLN A 62 4.44 -11.43 22.65
CA GLN A 62 5.05 -12.38 23.58
C GLN A 62 6.48 -11.99 23.98
N PRO A 63 6.94 -12.37 25.19
CA PRO A 63 8.34 -12.22 25.59
C PRO A 63 9.28 -12.89 24.58
N GLY A 64 10.34 -12.18 24.17
CA GLY A 64 11.34 -12.71 23.23
C GLY A 64 10.92 -12.70 21.75
N LEU A 65 9.70 -12.25 21.40
CA LEU A 65 9.23 -12.12 20.01
C LEU A 65 10.22 -11.35 19.10
N LEU A 66 10.93 -10.38 19.69
CA LEU A 66 11.83 -9.48 19.00
C LEU A 66 13.30 -9.72 19.35
N ALA A 67 13.61 -10.78 20.10
CA ALA A 67 14.95 -11.05 20.58
C ALA A 67 15.95 -11.16 19.41
N GLY A 68 16.97 -10.32 19.44
CA GLY A 68 18.02 -10.29 18.40
C GLY A 68 17.60 -9.71 17.05
N ARG A 69 16.34 -9.30 16.87
CA ARG A 69 15.83 -8.74 15.61
C ARG A 69 16.09 -7.25 15.49
N THR A 70 16.11 -6.76 14.25
CA THR A 70 16.04 -5.34 13.93
C THR A 70 14.58 -4.91 13.78
N VAL A 71 14.06 -4.14 14.72
CA VAL A 71 12.66 -3.69 14.68
C VAL A 71 12.56 -2.42 13.85
N LEU A 72 11.74 -2.43 12.81
CA LEU A 72 11.44 -1.26 11.99
C LEU A 72 10.09 -0.71 12.42
N ILE A 73 10.05 0.53 12.89
CA ILE A 73 8.81 1.20 13.29
C ILE A 73 8.48 2.27 12.25
N LYS A 74 7.39 2.09 11.51
CA LYS A 74 6.93 3.02 10.47
C LYS A 74 5.78 3.88 10.99
N PRO A 75 6.03 5.10 11.52
CA PRO A 75 4.98 6.06 11.82
C PRO A 75 4.29 6.56 10.54
N ASN A 76 3.23 7.36 10.69
CA ASN A 76 2.64 8.16 9.61
C ASN A 76 3.08 9.63 9.77
N LEU A 77 4.14 10.06 9.07
CA LEU A 77 4.63 11.46 9.14
C LEU A 77 4.42 12.20 7.82
N VAL A 78 3.17 12.22 7.36
CA VAL A 78 2.80 12.73 6.03
C VAL A 78 3.03 14.23 5.87
N ALA A 79 3.11 14.99 6.96
CA ALA A 79 3.33 16.44 6.94
C ALA A 79 4.15 16.88 8.16
N ALA A 80 4.72 18.08 8.10
CA ALA A 80 5.25 18.77 9.28
C ALA A 80 4.07 19.30 10.12
N ALA A 81 3.62 18.53 11.11
CA ALA A 81 2.47 18.87 11.92
C ALA A 81 2.60 18.35 13.35
N SER A 82 1.82 18.92 14.28
CA SER A 82 1.67 18.34 15.63
C SER A 82 0.76 17.11 15.60
N PRO A 83 0.87 16.18 16.56
CA PRO A 83 0.03 14.99 16.59
C PRO A 83 -1.46 15.28 16.80
N GLU A 84 -1.80 16.40 17.46
CA GLU A 84 -3.17 16.88 17.68
C GLU A 84 -3.86 17.32 16.38
N SER A 85 -3.11 17.56 15.30
CA SER A 85 -3.70 17.77 13.98
C SER A 85 -4.47 16.56 13.45
N GLY A 86 -4.24 15.37 14.03
CA GLY A 86 -4.77 14.12 13.49
C GLY A 86 -4.08 13.67 12.19
N ALA A 87 -3.13 14.45 11.65
CA ALA A 87 -2.44 14.15 10.41
C ALA A 87 -1.26 13.19 10.61
N VAL A 88 -0.54 13.29 11.74
CA VAL A 88 0.68 12.52 12.00
C VAL A 88 0.63 11.74 13.30
N THR A 89 1.28 10.59 13.32
CA THR A 89 1.35 9.71 14.51
C THR A 89 1.99 10.44 15.69
N ASP A 90 1.42 10.24 16.89
CA ASP A 90 1.98 10.78 18.12
C ASP A 90 3.31 10.09 18.51
N PRO A 91 4.40 10.85 18.77
CA PRO A 91 5.67 10.26 19.16
C PRO A 91 5.61 9.49 20.49
N GLN A 92 4.64 9.75 21.37
CA GLN A 92 4.42 8.97 22.60
C GLN A 92 3.84 7.59 22.32
N VAL A 93 3.03 7.42 21.27
CA VAL A 93 2.60 6.08 20.78
C VAL A 93 3.82 5.32 20.29
N VAL A 94 4.68 5.96 19.51
CA VAL A 94 5.91 5.33 19.02
C VAL A 94 6.87 5.00 20.16
N ARG A 95 7.01 5.88 21.16
CA ARG A 95 7.82 5.62 22.36
C ARG A 95 7.36 4.35 23.09
N ALA A 96 6.06 4.11 23.23
CA ALA A 96 5.55 2.88 23.83
C ALA A 96 5.99 1.62 23.06
N VAL A 97 5.96 1.67 21.72
CA VAL A 97 6.42 0.57 20.87
C VAL A 97 7.94 0.39 20.99
N VAL A 98 8.71 1.48 21.04
CA VAL A 98 10.18 1.45 21.25
C VAL A 98 10.51 0.77 22.59
N ASP A 99 9.89 1.20 23.68
CA ASP A 99 10.12 0.63 25.01
C ASP A 99 9.81 -0.87 25.03
N LEU A 100 8.67 -1.28 24.47
CA LEU A 100 8.28 -2.70 24.36
C LEU A 100 9.25 -3.51 23.50
N ALA A 101 9.75 -2.94 22.39
CA ALA A 101 10.74 -3.60 21.54
C ALA A 101 12.07 -3.81 22.27
N LEU A 102 12.54 -2.80 22.99
CA LEU A 102 13.76 -2.88 23.81
C LEU A 102 13.60 -3.90 24.95
N SER A 103 12.46 -3.90 25.64
CA SER A 103 12.15 -4.89 26.69
C SER A 103 12.02 -6.32 26.14
N ALA A 104 11.64 -6.47 24.86
CA ALA A 104 11.62 -7.74 24.15
C ALA A 104 12.99 -8.15 23.57
N ASN A 105 14.07 -7.47 23.97
CA ASN A 105 15.46 -7.71 23.56
C ASN A 105 15.71 -7.55 22.06
N ALA A 106 15.04 -6.59 21.42
CA ALA A 106 15.42 -6.15 20.07
C ALA A 106 16.90 -5.74 20.02
N ALA A 107 17.60 -6.19 18.97
CA ALA A 107 19.00 -5.82 18.75
C ALA A 107 19.12 -4.35 18.37
N GLN A 108 18.19 -3.88 17.54
CA GLN A 108 18.10 -2.50 17.04
C GLN A 108 16.63 -2.12 16.91
N VAL A 109 16.32 -0.84 17.10
CA VAL A 109 15.00 -0.25 16.86
C VAL A 109 15.18 0.96 15.94
N LYS A 110 14.75 0.83 14.70
CA LYS A 110 14.88 1.88 13.68
C LYS A 110 13.50 2.46 13.41
N ILE A 111 13.32 3.73 13.71
CA ILE A 111 12.09 4.44 13.35
C ILE A 111 12.29 4.96 11.93
N VAL A 112 11.53 4.42 10.99
CA VAL A 112 11.75 4.58 9.55
C VAL A 112 10.63 5.40 8.91
N GLU A 113 10.97 6.32 8.02
CA GLU A 113 10.00 7.10 7.23
C GLU A 113 10.59 7.46 5.87
N GLY A 114 9.75 7.66 4.85
CA GLY A 114 10.18 8.16 3.54
C GLY A 114 9.24 9.26 3.05
N PHE A 115 9.76 10.48 2.93
CA PHE A 115 8.98 11.65 2.53
C PHE A 115 9.74 12.51 1.50
N PRO A 116 9.04 13.10 0.49
CA PRO A 116 9.69 13.96 -0.48
C PRO A 116 10.41 15.14 0.17
N GLY A 117 11.73 15.24 -0.04
CA GLY A 117 12.55 16.32 0.52
C GLY A 117 13.11 16.03 1.92
N GLY A 118 12.93 14.81 2.43
CA GLY A 118 13.48 14.34 3.71
C GLY A 118 12.40 14.02 4.73
N SER A 119 12.70 13.10 5.65
CA SER A 119 11.78 12.68 6.71
C SER A 119 11.37 13.83 7.67
N ASN A 120 10.08 13.86 8.05
CA ASN A 120 9.50 14.92 8.90
C ASN A 120 9.76 14.73 10.41
N PHE A 121 10.73 13.91 10.82
CA PHE A 121 10.92 13.54 12.23
C PHE A 121 11.03 14.74 13.18
N SER A 122 11.93 15.69 12.87
CA SER A 122 12.15 16.87 13.72
C SER A 122 10.88 17.72 13.86
N ALA A 123 10.22 18.00 12.72
CA ALA A 123 9.00 18.80 12.70
C ALA A 123 7.82 18.14 13.43
N CYS A 124 7.81 16.81 13.52
CA CYS A 124 6.79 16.04 14.25
C CYS A 124 7.20 15.72 15.70
N GLY A 125 8.32 16.27 16.20
CA GLY A 125 8.75 16.09 17.59
C GLY A 125 9.43 14.76 17.91
N TYR A 126 9.93 14.02 16.91
CA TYR A 126 10.57 12.71 17.11
C TYR A 126 12.04 12.80 17.54
N GLY A 127 12.64 13.99 17.59
CA GLY A 127 14.08 14.15 17.84
C GLY A 127 14.58 13.50 19.14
N PHE A 128 13.75 13.43 20.18
CA PHE A 128 14.13 12.80 21.46
C PHE A 128 14.25 11.26 21.37
N LEU A 129 13.71 10.64 20.31
CA LEU A 129 13.82 9.20 20.09
C LEU A 129 15.17 8.80 19.47
N ASP A 130 15.93 9.75 18.93
CA ASP A 130 17.25 9.45 18.40
C ASP A 130 18.23 9.14 19.53
N ASN A 131 18.92 8.00 19.44
CA ASN A 131 19.73 7.43 20.52
C ASN A 131 18.99 7.34 21.88
N TYR A 132 17.68 7.09 21.84
CA TYR A 132 16.87 6.96 23.05
C TYR A 132 17.40 5.87 23.99
N GLY A 133 17.50 6.22 25.27
CA GLY A 133 18.13 5.38 26.31
C GLY A 133 19.66 5.36 26.28
N GLY A 134 20.32 6.09 25.38
CA GLY A 134 21.78 6.24 25.34
C GLY A 134 22.57 4.97 24.95
N THR A 135 21.90 3.97 24.39
CA THR A 135 22.50 2.66 24.08
C THR A 135 23.01 2.52 22.64
N GLY A 136 22.76 3.51 21.77
CA GLY A 136 23.03 3.42 20.33
C GLY A 136 22.11 2.46 19.57
N ARG A 137 21.09 1.88 20.22
CA ARG A 137 20.16 0.91 19.61
C ARG A 137 18.95 1.52 18.95
N VAL A 138 18.63 2.79 19.23
CA VAL A 138 17.48 3.49 18.66
C VAL A 138 17.94 4.58 17.73
N SER A 139 17.41 4.63 16.51
CA SER A 139 17.79 5.64 15.51
C SER A 139 16.60 6.05 14.65
N LEU A 140 16.60 7.32 14.22
CA LEU A 140 15.72 7.83 13.17
C LEU A 140 16.35 7.58 11.79
N VAL A 141 15.58 7.02 10.85
CA VAL A 141 16.09 6.60 9.55
C VAL A 141 15.19 7.12 8.43
N ASP A 142 15.79 7.91 7.53
CA ASP A 142 15.16 8.34 6.29
C ASP A 142 15.36 7.26 5.21
N LEU A 143 14.28 6.57 4.84
CA LEU A 143 14.27 5.52 3.83
C LEU A 143 14.66 6.03 2.44
N ASP A 144 14.41 7.30 2.13
CA ASP A 144 14.77 7.89 0.83
C ASP A 144 16.28 8.11 0.68
N SER A 145 17.03 8.05 1.79
CA SER A 145 18.50 8.12 1.80
C SER A 145 19.19 6.77 1.59
N LEU A 146 18.43 5.67 1.62
CA LEU A 146 18.97 4.32 1.57
C LEU A 146 18.98 3.75 0.14
N PRO A 147 19.88 2.79 -0.16
CA PRO A 147 19.80 2.03 -1.40
C PRO A 147 18.49 1.23 -1.45
N ALA A 148 17.90 1.16 -2.64
CA ALA A 148 16.70 0.39 -2.92
C ALA A 148 16.95 -0.64 -4.02
N VAL A 149 16.25 -1.76 -3.91
CA VAL A 149 16.29 -2.86 -4.88
C VAL A 149 14.89 -3.12 -5.43
N LEU A 150 14.82 -3.57 -6.69
CA LEU A 150 13.56 -4.03 -7.26
C LEU A 150 13.17 -5.36 -6.62
N THR A 151 12.00 -5.35 -6.00
CA THR A 151 11.44 -6.48 -5.25
C THR A 151 10.26 -7.04 -6.01
N PRO A 152 10.25 -8.33 -6.37
CA PRO A 152 9.09 -8.98 -6.99
C PRO A 152 7.84 -8.90 -6.12
N VAL A 153 6.70 -8.65 -6.75
CA VAL A 153 5.37 -8.65 -6.13
C VAL A 153 4.57 -9.82 -6.70
N THR A 154 4.76 -11.00 -6.12
CA THR A 154 3.98 -12.18 -6.52
C THR A 154 2.52 -11.99 -6.16
N GLY A 155 1.64 -12.08 -7.16
CA GLY A 155 0.21 -11.79 -6.99
C GLY A 155 -0.13 -10.30 -6.97
N GLY A 156 0.84 -9.44 -7.32
CA GLY A 156 0.60 -8.00 -7.45
C GLY A 156 -0.43 -7.67 -8.54
N LEU A 157 -1.16 -6.59 -8.34
CA LEU A 157 -2.24 -6.13 -9.21
C LEU A 157 -1.83 -4.93 -10.07
N ALA A 158 -0.91 -4.07 -9.62
CA ALA A 158 -0.47 -2.86 -10.33
C ALA A 158 1.01 -2.90 -10.74
N TYR A 159 1.87 -3.49 -9.90
CA TYR A 159 3.31 -3.62 -10.13
C TYR A 159 3.74 -5.09 -10.07
N ARG A 160 4.57 -5.53 -11.02
CA ARG A 160 5.23 -6.85 -10.94
C ARG A 160 6.44 -6.81 -10.03
N GLN A 161 7.05 -5.64 -9.92
CA GLN A 161 8.19 -5.35 -9.04
C GLN A 161 8.06 -3.92 -8.51
N ILE A 162 8.46 -3.71 -7.25
CA ILE A 162 8.48 -2.39 -6.61
C ILE A 162 9.89 -2.15 -6.06
N ALA A 163 10.43 -0.95 -6.24
CA ALA A 163 11.65 -0.53 -5.58
C ALA A 163 11.41 -0.41 -4.08
N MET A 164 12.19 -1.10 -3.28
CA MET A 164 12.07 -1.12 -1.81
C MET A 164 13.45 -0.91 -1.19
N PRO A 165 13.58 -0.09 -0.13
CA PRO A 165 14.84 0.05 0.59
C PRO A 165 15.31 -1.31 1.12
N GLU A 166 16.59 -1.65 0.91
CA GLU A 166 17.13 -2.97 1.30
C GLU A 166 16.90 -3.28 2.79
N LEU A 167 16.99 -2.25 3.64
CA LEU A 167 16.70 -2.34 5.07
C LEU A 167 15.31 -2.93 5.33
N THR A 168 14.30 -2.57 4.53
CA THR A 168 12.93 -3.05 4.67
C THR A 168 12.73 -4.47 4.14
N LEU A 169 13.77 -5.17 3.70
CA LEU A 169 13.70 -6.53 3.15
C LEU A 169 14.65 -7.51 3.85
N ALA A 170 15.48 -7.04 4.80
CA ALA A 170 16.40 -7.89 5.52
C ALA A 170 15.66 -8.91 6.41
N LEU A 171 16.07 -10.18 6.38
CA LEU A 171 15.34 -11.31 7.00
C LEU A 171 15.21 -11.22 8.52
N ASP A 172 16.11 -10.51 9.18
CA ASP A 172 16.12 -10.30 10.63
C ASP A 172 15.22 -9.15 11.08
N THR A 173 14.53 -8.49 10.15
CA THR A 173 13.73 -7.30 10.46
C THR A 173 12.28 -7.63 10.79
N TYR A 174 11.71 -6.91 11.77
CA TYR A 174 10.31 -7.00 12.16
C TYR A 174 9.64 -5.63 11.98
N LEU A 175 8.70 -5.53 11.05
CA LEU A 175 8.05 -4.28 10.64
C LEU A 175 6.76 -4.03 11.43
N ILE A 176 6.77 -2.95 12.19
CA ILE A 176 5.62 -2.44 12.93
C ILE A 176 5.10 -1.18 12.23
N SER A 177 3.89 -1.24 11.70
CA SER A 177 3.19 -0.06 11.17
C SER A 177 2.52 0.67 12.32
N VAL A 178 2.89 1.93 12.59
CA VAL A 178 2.27 2.78 13.60
C VAL A 178 1.52 3.91 12.89
N ALA A 179 0.34 3.58 12.39
CA ALA A 179 -0.46 4.43 11.54
C ALA A 179 -1.38 5.37 12.33
N LYS A 180 -2.22 6.10 11.60
CA LYS A 180 -3.16 7.10 12.13
C LYS A 180 -4.60 6.74 11.78
N LEU A 181 -5.50 6.89 12.75
CA LEU A 181 -6.95 6.76 12.57
C LEU A 181 -7.50 7.98 11.81
N LYS A 182 -7.40 7.96 10.48
CA LYS A 182 -7.84 9.10 9.66
C LYS A 182 -8.44 8.74 8.31
N THR A 183 -9.35 9.59 7.86
CA THR A 183 -9.85 9.57 6.48
C THR A 183 -8.77 9.99 5.47
N HIS A 184 -8.99 9.66 4.21
CA HIS A 184 -8.11 10.01 3.10
C HIS A 184 -8.93 10.32 1.85
N SER A 185 -8.65 11.41 1.15
CA SER A 185 -9.48 11.86 0.03
C SER A 185 -9.53 10.88 -1.15
N GLU A 186 -8.46 10.11 -1.42
CA GLU A 186 -8.47 9.07 -2.47
C GLU A 186 -8.77 7.65 -1.95
N ALA A 187 -8.06 7.18 -0.92
CA ALA A 187 -8.21 5.81 -0.40
C ALA A 187 -9.38 5.61 0.58
N LEU A 188 -10.12 6.68 0.88
CA LEU A 188 -11.11 6.84 1.96
C LEU A 188 -10.56 6.76 3.38
N ALA A 189 -9.63 5.85 3.67
CA ALA A 189 -8.99 5.69 4.97
C ALA A 189 -7.46 5.50 4.84
N THR A 190 -6.71 5.96 5.85
CA THR A 190 -5.26 5.74 5.96
C THR A 190 -5.00 4.41 6.67
N LEU A 191 -5.00 4.36 8.00
CA LEU A 191 -4.83 3.12 8.77
C LEU A 191 -3.53 2.36 8.44
N ALA A 192 -3.39 1.12 8.92
CA ALA A 192 -2.13 0.39 8.91
C ALA A 192 -1.70 -0.07 7.52
N THR A 193 -2.61 -0.64 6.73
CA THR A 193 -2.29 -1.20 5.40
C THR A 193 -1.94 -0.12 4.38
N LYS A 194 -2.50 1.10 4.48
CA LYS A 194 -2.09 2.23 3.62
C LYS A 194 -0.83 2.92 4.10
N ASN A 195 -0.49 2.84 5.40
CA ASN A 195 0.66 3.55 5.95
C ASN A 195 2.01 3.09 5.34
N VAL A 196 2.10 1.82 4.93
CA VAL A 196 3.29 1.29 4.24
C VAL A 196 3.48 1.83 2.83
N PHE A 197 2.51 2.58 2.29
CA PHE A 197 2.69 3.31 1.03
C PHE A 197 3.86 4.31 1.08
N GLY A 198 4.34 4.65 2.28
CA GLY A 198 5.56 5.44 2.50
C GLY A 198 6.88 4.65 2.48
N LEU A 199 6.87 3.32 2.32
CA LEU A 199 8.10 2.51 2.30
C LEU A 199 8.91 2.60 1.00
N PRO A 200 8.30 2.53 -0.21
CA PRO A 200 9.06 2.67 -1.45
C PRO A 200 9.77 4.03 -1.50
N PRO A 201 10.93 4.15 -2.15
CA PRO A 201 11.59 5.45 -2.32
C PRO A 201 10.72 6.36 -3.19
N VAL A 202 10.81 7.68 -2.99
CA VAL A 202 10.03 8.70 -3.69
C VAL A 202 10.48 8.83 -5.15
N THR A 203 11.80 8.86 -5.40
CA THR A 203 12.39 9.23 -6.70
C THR A 203 11.84 8.45 -7.90
N PRO A 204 11.73 7.11 -7.87
CA PRO A 204 11.21 6.35 -9.03
C PRO A 204 9.73 6.63 -9.33
N TYR A 205 9.00 7.16 -8.35
CA TYR A 205 7.54 7.27 -8.38
C TYR A 205 7.03 8.71 -8.30
N LYS A 206 7.92 9.71 -8.38
CA LYS A 206 7.59 11.14 -8.27
C LYS A 206 7.45 11.80 -9.65
N PRO A 207 6.21 12.08 -10.12
CA PRO A 207 6.01 12.84 -11.35
C PRO A 207 6.63 14.24 -11.25
N PRO A 208 7.12 14.84 -12.36
CA PRO A 208 7.85 16.11 -12.30
C PRO A 208 7.06 17.28 -11.69
N GLN A 209 5.73 17.30 -11.84
CA GLN A 209 4.85 18.37 -11.37
C GLN A 209 4.18 18.06 -10.02
N GLU A 210 4.53 16.95 -9.37
CA GLU A 210 3.89 16.53 -8.13
C GLU A 210 4.91 16.13 -7.05
N ASN A 211 4.50 16.25 -5.80
CA ASN A 211 5.30 15.81 -4.66
C ASN A 211 4.75 14.50 -4.11
N GLY A 212 5.58 13.47 -4.05
CA GLY A 212 5.18 12.16 -3.54
C GLY A 212 5.06 11.12 -4.65
N ARG A 213 4.58 9.94 -4.27
CA ARG A 213 4.56 8.72 -5.10
C ARG A 213 3.34 8.68 -6.02
N PHE A 214 3.02 9.80 -6.68
CA PHE A 214 1.78 9.92 -7.48
C PHE A 214 1.74 9.00 -8.70
N ALA A 215 2.90 8.58 -9.24
CA ALA A 215 2.93 7.55 -10.28
C ALA A 215 2.27 6.23 -9.82
N MET A 216 2.41 5.87 -8.54
CA MET A 216 1.74 4.70 -7.96
C MET A 216 0.22 4.92 -7.79
N HIS A 217 -0.23 6.15 -7.58
CA HIS A 217 -1.66 6.47 -7.54
C HIS A 217 -2.29 6.26 -8.93
N TYR A 218 -1.58 6.66 -9.99
CA TYR A 218 -2.02 6.55 -11.38
C TYR A 218 -2.03 5.12 -11.95
N ARG A 219 -1.35 4.18 -11.30
CA ARG A 219 -1.46 2.73 -11.60
C ARG A 219 -2.55 2.04 -10.78
N GLY A 220 -3.25 2.78 -9.92
CA GLY A 220 -4.30 2.29 -9.05
C GLY A 220 -3.86 2.29 -7.59
N LEU A 221 -4.26 3.32 -6.85
CA LEU A 221 -3.90 3.52 -5.45
C LEU A 221 -4.15 2.29 -4.57
N HIS A 222 -5.32 1.67 -4.70
CA HIS A 222 -5.70 0.51 -3.91
C HIS A 222 -4.91 -0.75 -4.30
N GLN A 223 -4.63 -0.94 -5.60
CA GLN A 223 -3.80 -2.04 -6.09
C GLN A 223 -2.35 -1.87 -5.64
N ALA A 224 -1.76 -0.70 -5.84
CA ALA A 224 -0.40 -0.41 -5.38
C ALA A 224 -0.25 -0.54 -3.85
N THR A 225 -1.29 -0.20 -3.08
CA THR A 225 -1.29 -0.41 -1.62
C THR A 225 -1.21 -1.89 -1.27
N LEU A 226 -2.00 -2.74 -1.93
CA LEU A 226 -1.93 -4.19 -1.74
C LEU A 226 -0.56 -4.73 -2.14
N ASP A 227 -0.04 -4.32 -3.29
CA ASP A 227 1.26 -4.76 -3.81
C ASP A 227 2.41 -4.49 -2.84
N ILE A 228 2.41 -3.32 -2.18
CA ILE A 228 3.42 -2.99 -1.17
C ILE A 228 3.29 -3.90 0.06
N ASN A 229 2.07 -4.22 0.49
CA ASN A 229 1.86 -5.17 1.60
C ASN A 229 2.25 -6.61 1.23
N LEU A 230 2.20 -6.97 -0.06
CA LEU A 230 2.71 -8.26 -0.56
C LEU A 230 4.25 -8.26 -0.65
N ALA A 231 4.85 -7.16 -1.08
CA ALA A 231 6.30 -7.01 -1.20
C ALA A 231 6.99 -6.98 0.18
N ARG A 232 6.41 -6.27 1.14
CA ARG A 232 6.83 -6.27 2.54
C ARG A 232 5.61 -6.30 3.47
N PRO A 233 5.22 -7.48 3.98
CA PRO A 233 4.16 -7.60 4.97
C PRO A 233 4.45 -6.83 6.26
N ILE A 234 3.38 -6.30 6.87
CA ILE A 234 3.42 -5.73 8.21
C ILE A 234 3.36 -6.88 9.22
N ASP A 235 4.34 -6.95 10.12
CA ASP A 235 4.39 -7.99 11.14
C ASP A 235 3.49 -7.67 12.36
N PHE A 236 3.31 -6.38 12.65
CA PHE A 236 2.41 -5.88 13.68
C PHE A 236 1.88 -4.49 13.35
N ALA A 237 0.60 -4.24 13.61
CA ALA A 237 -0.05 -2.96 13.35
C ALA A 237 -0.48 -2.30 14.65
N VAL A 238 -0.26 -0.99 14.73
CA VAL A 238 -0.74 -0.07 15.77
C VAL A 238 -1.37 1.12 15.04
N VAL A 239 -2.58 1.50 15.41
CA VAL A 239 -3.27 2.67 14.86
C VAL A 239 -3.52 3.67 15.98
N ASP A 240 -2.84 4.80 15.91
CA ASP A 240 -3.02 5.95 16.78
C ASP A 240 -4.33 6.66 16.43
N GLY A 241 -5.29 6.61 17.36
CA GLY A 241 -6.51 7.40 17.34
C GLY A 241 -6.66 8.25 18.60
N ILE A 242 -5.57 8.68 19.25
CA ILE A 242 -5.71 9.67 20.34
C ILE A 242 -6.37 10.92 19.77
N TRP A 243 -5.72 11.46 18.74
CA TRP A 243 -6.28 12.39 17.77
C TRP A 243 -6.30 11.70 16.41
N GLY A 244 -7.49 11.39 15.91
CA GLY A 244 -7.73 11.02 14.52
C GLY A 244 -8.03 12.24 13.66
N MET A 245 -8.36 12.01 12.39
CA MET A 245 -8.78 13.06 11.47
C MET A 245 -9.93 12.58 10.57
N GLU A 246 -10.97 13.41 10.44
CA GLU A 246 -12.09 13.22 9.53
C GLU A 246 -12.09 14.24 8.39
N GLY A 247 -12.90 14.03 7.35
CA GLY A 247 -13.03 14.93 6.20
C GLY A 247 -11.87 14.80 5.21
N TYR A 248 -11.39 15.93 4.69
CA TYR A 248 -10.40 16.02 3.61
C TYR A 248 -8.95 15.72 4.04
N GLY A 249 -8.74 14.56 4.66
CA GLY A 249 -7.42 13.98 4.87
C GLY A 249 -6.70 13.68 3.54
N PRO A 250 -5.38 13.42 3.55
CA PRO A 250 -4.58 13.11 4.74
C PRO A 250 -3.98 14.34 5.44
N PHE A 251 -4.23 15.55 4.92
CA PHE A 251 -3.62 16.81 5.39
C PHE A 251 -4.64 17.84 5.90
N SER A 252 -5.77 17.98 5.21
CA SER A 252 -6.69 19.13 5.34
C SER A 252 -8.02 18.73 5.99
N GLY A 253 -8.01 17.66 6.77
CA GLY A 253 -9.17 17.21 7.52
C GLY A 253 -9.35 17.95 8.85
N THR A 254 -10.38 17.56 9.59
CA THR A 254 -10.68 18.07 10.92
C THR A 254 -10.20 17.08 11.98
N PRO A 255 -9.40 17.50 12.96
CA PRO A 255 -8.99 16.61 14.05
C PRO A 255 -10.17 16.13 14.90
N VAL A 256 -10.14 14.85 15.29
CA VAL A 256 -11.16 14.22 16.13
C VAL A 256 -10.49 13.48 17.27
N ARG A 257 -10.80 13.85 18.51
CA ARG A 257 -10.26 13.16 19.68
C ARG A 257 -11.03 11.86 19.95
N MET A 258 -10.40 10.71 19.77
CA MET A 258 -11.01 9.40 20.07
C MET A 258 -10.39 8.73 21.30
N ASN A 259 -9.22 9.20 21.79
CA ASN A 259 -8.50 8.64 22.95
C ASN A 259 -8.36 7.10 22.88
N THR A 260 -8.14 6.58 21.68
CA THR A 260 -8.18 5.15 21.38
C THR A 260 -6.96 4.74 20.57
N VAL A 261 -6.32 3.64 20.93
CA VAL A 261 -5.32 2.95 20.12
C VAL A 261 -5.82 1.55 19.82
N VAL A 262 -5.64 1.10 18.58
CA VAL A 262 -6.00 -0.24 18.13
C VAL A 262 -4.73 -0.96 17.68
N ALA A 263 -4.53 -2.21 18.10
CA ALA A 263 -3.29 -2.93 17.84
C ALA A 263 -3.49 -4.43 17.63
N GLY A 264 -2.63 -5.05 16.81
CA GLY A 264 -2.66 -6.49 16.57
C GLY A 264 -1.71 -6.95 15.48
N PRO A 265 -1.48 -8.27 15.34
CA PRO A 265 -0.51 -8.82 14.40
C PRO A 265 -1.00 -8.81 12.95
N ASN A 266 -2.33 -8.85 12.72
CA ASN A 266 -2.88 -8.83 11.37
C ASN A 266 -3.34 -7.39 11.02
N PRO A 267 -2.69 -6.71 10.06
CA PRO A 267 -2.98 -5.31 9.74
C PRO A 267 -4.38 -5.13 9.13
N VAL A 268 -4.88 -6.10 8.37
CA VAL A 268 -6.22 -6.05 7.78
C VAL A 268 -7.27 -6.12 8.89
N ALA A 269 -7.12 -7.01 9.86
CA ALA A 269 -8.02 -7.10 11.01
C ALA A 269 -8.00 -5.83 11.87
N VAL A 270 -6.83 -5.26 12.11
CA VAL A 270 -6.69 -3.96 12.80
C VAL A 270 -7.43 -2.86 12.03
N ASP A 271 -7.25 -2.79 10.71
CA ASP A 271 -7.93 -1.81 9.87
C ASP A 271 -9.44 -2.02 9.87
N ARG A 272 -9.95 -3.28 9.90
CA ARG A 272 -11.38 -3.57 10.05
C ARG A 272 -11.96 -2.97 11.33
N VAL A 273 -11.28 -3.14 12.46
CA VAL A 273 -11.71 -2.58 13.75
C VAL A 273 -11.64 -1.05 13.73
N CYS A 274 -10.65 -0.48 13.06
CA CYS A 274 -10.56 0.97 12.89
C CYS A 274 -11.67 1.54 12.01
N LEU A 275 -12.07 0.83 10.95
CA LEU A 275 -13.22 1.23 10.12
C LEU A 275 -14.52 1.17 10.92
N GLU A 276 -14.70 0.17 11.79
CA GLU A 276 -15.83 0.14 12.74
C GLU A 276 -15.81 1.36 13.67
N ALA A 277 -14.64 1.71 14.22
CA ALA A 277 -14.48 2.89 15.08
C ALA A 277 -14.86 4.22 14.37
N MET A 278 -14.65 4.30 13.06
CA MET A 278 -14.98 5.45 12.22
C MET A 278 -16.38 5.36 11.59
N GLU A 279 -17.10 4.26 11.81
CA GLU A 279 -18.36 3.88 11.16
C GLU A 279 -18.30 3.94 9.61
N ILE A 280 -17.17 3.48 9.05
CA ILE A 280 -16.94 3.40 7.60
C ILE A 280 -17.18 1.97 7.13
N ALA A 281 -18.12 1.80 6.19
CA ALA A 281 -18.36 0.51 5.56
C ALA A 281 -17.11 0.02 4.79
N GLN A 282 -16.59 -1.15 5.15
CA GLN A 282 -15.36 -1.67 4.54
C GLN A 282 -15.37 -1.78 3.01
N PRO A 283 -16.47 -2.15 2.32
CA PRO A 283 -16.49 -2.22 0.85
C PRO A 283 -16.16 -0.89 0.15
N LEU A 284 -16.13 0.23 0.87
CA LEU A 284 -15.68 1.52 0.34
C LEU A 284 -14.14 1.64 0.29
N VAL A 285 -13.40 0.81 1.05
CA VAL A 285 -11.93 0.78 1.12
C VAL A 285 -11.40 -0.43 0.35
N GLN A 286 -11.20 -0.27 -0.96
CA GLN A 286 -10.98 -1.40 -1.89
C GLN A 286 -9.76 -2.26 -1.59
N HIS A 287 -8.69 -1.67 -1.05
CA HIS A 287 -7.45 -2.43 -0.79
C HIS A 287 -7.65 -3.48 0.30
N LEU A 288 -8.59 -3.25 1.23
CA LEU A 288 -8.98 -4.27 2.21
C LEU A 288 -9.84 -5.37 1.60
N THR A 289 -10.68 -5.05 0.59
CA THR A 289 -11.44 -6.06 -0.16
C THR A 289 -10.48 -6.98 -0.91
N TYR A 290 -9.50 -6.40 -1.61
CA TYR A 290 -8.51 -7.17 -2.35
C TYR A 290 -7.64 -8.01 -1.40
N ALA A 291 -7.24 -7.46 -0.25
CA ALA A 291 -6.49 -8.21 0.75
C ALA A 291 -7.29 -9.41 1.31
N ALA A 292 -8.58 -9.23 1.59
CA ALA A 292 -9.46 -10.31 2.04
C ALA A 292 -9.66 -11.39 0.97
N GLN A 293 -9.82 -11.00 -0.31
CA GLN A 293 -9.92 -11.94 -1.43
C GLN A 293 -8.66 -12.80 -1.61
N LEU A 294 -7.48 -12.26 -1.26
CA LEU A 294 -6.23 -13.00 -1.22
C LEU A 294 -5.99 -13.77 0.10
N GLY A 295 -6.93 -13.74 1.03
CA GLY A 295 -6.82 -14.43 2.32
C GLY A 295 -5.81 -13.81 3.30
N LEU A 296 -5.44 -12.54 3.10
CA LEU A 296 -4.46 -11.83 3.95
C LEU A 296 -5.06 -11.38 5.29
N GLY A 297 -6.37 -11.51 5.45
CA GLY A 297 -7.09 -11.06 6.64
C GLY A 297 -8.59 -11.31 6.53
N PRO A 298 -9.35 -10.80 7.51
CA PRO A 298 -10.77 -11.08 7.62
C PRO A 298 -11.60 -10.41 6.51
N ALA A 299 -12.55 -11.16 5.96
CA ALA A 299 -13.56 -10.63 5.03
C ALA A 299 -14.65 -9.80 5.76
N ASP A 300 -14.93 -10.14 7.00
CA ASP A 300 -15.91 -9.48 7.87
C ASP A 300 -15.45 -9.44 9.34
N LEU A 301 -16.06 -8.56 10.13
CA LEU A 301 -15.72 -8.36 11.55
C LEU A 301 -16.07 -9.54 12.45
N GLY A 302 -16.97 -10.45 12.05
CA GLY A 302 -17.38 -11.60 12.86
C GLY A 302 -16.23 -12.59 13.13
N SER A 303 -15.20 -12.57 12.28
CA SER A 303 -13.96 -13.34 12.49
C SER A 303 -12.93 -12.65 13.39
N VAL A 304 -13.22 -11.43 13.87
CA VAL A 304 -12.29 -10.61 14.67
C VAL A 304 -12.75 -10.54 16.13
N GLN A 305 -11.93 -11.07 17.03
CA GLN A 305 -12.08 -10.90 18.47
C GLN A 305 -11.47 -9.56 18.90
N ILE A 306 -12.34 -8.59 19.18
CA ILE A 306 -11.96 -7.31 19.78
C ILE A 306 -11.77 -7.51 21.29
N ARG A 307 -10.59 -7.14 21.82
CA ARG A 307 -10.18 -7.36 23.20
C ARG A 307 -9.72 -6.06 23.86
N GLY A 308 -9.71 -6.01 25.19
CA GLY A 308 -9.26 -4.85 25.96
C GLY A 308 -10.41 -3.90 26.29
N ASP A 309 -10.16 -2.61 26.17
CA ASP A 309 -11.16 -1.57 26.44
C ASP A 309 -12.28 -1.59 25.38
N SER A 310 -13.49 -1.14 25.74
CA SER A 310 -14.61 -1.06 24.79
C SER A 310 -14.30 -0.10 23.64
N LEU A 311 -14.48 -0.55 22.40
CA LEU A 311 -14.28 0.25 21.20
C LEU A 311 -15.23 1.46 21.21
N ALA A 312 -14.66 2.66 21.11
CA ALA A 312 -15.45 3.87 20.87
C ALA A 312 -15.70 4.00 19.36
N THR A 313 -16.96 4.17 18.98
CA THR A 313 -17.34 4.46 17.60
C THR A 313 -17.80 5.90 17.46
N ARG A 314 -17.60 6.45 16.27
CA ARG A 314 -18.12 7.74 15.85
C ARG A 314 -18.21 7.74 14.33
N ALA A 315 -19.33 8.18 13.78
CA ALA A 315 -19.44 8.52 12.37
C ALA A 315 -18.46 9.64 12.01
N PHE A 316 -17.38 9.28 11.31
CA PHE A 316 -16.46 10.27 10.77
C PHE A 316 -17.08 10.96 9.56
N ASN A 317 -16.92 12.28 9.47
CA ASN A 317 -17.23 13.00 8.25
C ASN A 317 -16.35 12.49 7.11
N LEU A 318 -16.93 12.10 5.98
CA LEU A 318 -16.18 11.59 4.83
C LEU A 318 -15.86 12.72 3.85
N PRO A 319 -14.67 12.72 3.22
CA PRO A 319 -14.40 13.63 2.12
C PRO A 319 -15.26 13.27 0.90
N LEU A 320 -15.30 14.16 -0.09
CA LEU A 320 -15.63 13.72 -1.45
C LEU A 320 -14.45 12.88 -1.96
N PHE A 321 -14.70 11.58 -2.12
CA PHE A 321 -13.72 10.61 -2.58
C PHE A 321 -14.06 10.11 -3.99
N PRO A 322 -13.08 9.59 -4.77
CA PRO A 322 -13.31 9.10 -6.13
C PRO A 322 -14.38 7.99 -6.21
N PRO A 323 -15.03 7.78 -7.38
CA PRO A 323 -15.86 6.60 -7.56
C PRO A 323 -15.02 5.33 -7.39
N ARG A 324 -15.59 4.28 -6.79
CA ARG A 324 -14.90 3.00 -6.70
C ARG A 324 -14.84 2.37 -8.09
N VAL A 325 -13.65 1.96 -8.50
CA VAL A 325 -13.42 1.24 -9.76
C VAL A 325 -12.70 -0.05 -9.45
N GLU A 326 -13.34 -1.19 -9.72
CA GLU A 326 -12.69 -2.49 -9.58
C GLU A 326 -11.59 -2.66 -10.63
N TYR A 327 -10.52 -3.38 -10.28
CA TYR A 327 -9.49 -3.68 -11.26
C TYR A 327 -10.07 -4.52 -12.40
N PRO A 328 -9.74 -4.23 -13.67
CA PRO A 328 -10.33 -4.93 -14.80
C PRO A 328 -10.07 -6.44 -14.74
N GLN A 329 -11.12 -7.24 -14.93
CA GLN A 329 -11.03 -8.67 -15.17
C GLN A 329 -10.94 -8.93 -16.67
N LEU A 330 -9.92 -9.70 -17.08
CA LEU A 330 -9.72 -10.09 -18.47
C LEU A 330 -10.18 -11.53 -18.69
N ASP A 331 -11.00 -11.78 -19.71
CA ASP A 331 -11.34 -13.15 -20.10
C ASP A 331 -10.12 -13.92 -20.65
N ARG A 332 -9.21 -13.20 -21.32
CA ARG A 332 -7.93 -13.68 -21.85
C ARG A 332 -6.80 -12.75 -21.42
N PRO A 333 -6.18 -12.98 -20.25
CA PRO A 333 -5.03 -12.18 -19.79
C PRO A 333 -3.77 -12.44 -20.63
N VAL A 334 -3.74 -13.51 -21.43
CA VAL A 334 -2.69 -13.78 -22.43
C VAL A 334 -3.38 -14.15 -23.74
N PHE A 335 -3.06 -13.49 -24.85
CA PHE A 335 -3.72 -13.74 -26.14
C PHE A 335 -2.80 -13.50 -27.35
N TYR A 336 -3.17 -14.09 -28.48
CA TYR A 336 -2.46 -14.05 -29.77
C TYR A 336 -3.26 -13.27 -30.84
N PRO A 337 -3.10 -11.94 -30.92
CA PRO A 337 -3.81 -11.07 -31.87
C PRO A 337 -3.66 -11.47 -33.33
N ALA A 338 -2.45 -11.86 -33.76
CA ALA A 338 -2.21 -12.19 -35.17
C ALA A 338 -2.93 -13.47 -35.61
N GLY A 339 -3.40 -14.29 -34.67
CA GLY A 339 -4.30 -15.42 -34.92
C GLY A 339 -5.79 -15.07 -34.84
N GLY A 340 -6.15 -13.78 -34.80
CA GLY A 340 -7.53 -13.30 -34.71
C GLY A 340 -8.14 -13.37 -33.31
N GLN A 341 -7.33 -13.53 -32.26
CA GLN A 341 -7.83 -13.50 -30.88
C GLN A 341 -8.01 -12.07 -30.40
N GLU A 342 -8.99 -11.88 -29.52
CA GLU A 342 -9.21 -10.64 -28.78
C GLU A 342 -9.34 -10.96 -27.28
N THR A 343 -9.09 -9.95 -26.45
CA THR A 343 -9.37 -9.98 -25.02
C THR A 343 -10.47 -9.00 -24.67
N THR A 344 -11.27 -9.33 -23.67
CA THR A 344 -12.34 -8.49 -23.14
C THR A 344 -12.00 -8.10 -21.72
N ALA A 345 -11.98 -6.80 -21.47
CA ALA A 345 -11.83 -6.22 -20.14
C ALA A 345 -13.21 -5.86 -19.57
N SER A 346 -13.48 -6.34 -18.36
CA SER A 346 -14.70 -6.03 -17.61
C SER A 346 -14.35 -5.40 -16.26
N PHE A 347 -15.06 -4.35 -15.86
CA PHE A 347 -14.87 -3.69 -14.56
C PHE A 347 -16.17 -3.07 -14.07
N THR A 348 -16.26 -2.81 -12.77
CA THR A 348 -17.44 -2.19 -12.15
C THR A 348 -17.11 -0.80 -11.64
N VAL A 349 -18.03 0.15 -11.86
CA VAL A 349 -18.02 1.47 -11.21
C VAL A 349 -19.14 1.56 -10.19
N SER A 350 -18.87 2.10 -8.99
CA SER A 350 -19.85 2.06 -7.89
C SER A 350 -20.96 3.10 -7.94
N ARG A 351 -20.80 4.16 -8.74
CA ARG A 351 -21.73 5.29 -8.81
C ARG A 351 -21.61 5.98 -10.17
N PRO A 352 -22.56 6.84 -10.55
CA PRO A 352 -22.45 7.62 -11.78
C PRO A 352 -21.15 8.43 -11.83
N CYS A 353 -20.48 8.38 -12.97
CA CYS A 353 -19.20 9.04 -13.21
C CYS A 353 -18.97 9.20 -14.72
N VAL A 354 -17.91 9.93 -15.09
CA VAL A 354 -17.32 9.81 -16.43
C VAL A 354 -16.08 8.93 -16.34
N TYR A 355 -15.80 8.14 -17.37
CA TYR A 355 -14.67 7.23 -17.38
C TYR A 355 -13.98 7.18 -18.74
N ARG A 356 -12.70 6.79 -18.73
CA ARG A 356 -11.85 6.57 -19.88
C ARG A 356 -11.15 5.22 -19.74
N VAL A 357 -10.97 4.50 -20.85
CA VAL A 357 -10.22 3.24 -20.87
C VAL A 357 -9.21 3.28 -22.00
N ALA A 358 -7.95 3.01 -21.66
CA ALA A 358 -6.86 2.93 -22.61
C ALA A 358 -5.98 1.71 -22.35
N VAL A 359 -5.39 1.19 -23.41
CA VAL A 359 -4.26 0.27 -23.31
C VAL A 359 -2.99 1.09 -23.35
N VAL A 360 -2.09 0.82 -22.42
CA VAL A 360 -0.81 1.51 -22.26
C VAL A 360 0.31 0.49 -22.02
N ARG A 361 1.55 0.86 -22.32
CA ARG A 361 2.74 0.19 -21.77
C ARG A 361 3.25 0.98 -20.58
N THR A 362 3.66 0.27 -19.56
CA THR A 362 4.06 0.86 -18.27
C THR A 362 5.35 0.24 -17.80
N SER A 363 6.21 1.05 -17.19
CA SER A 363 7.44 0.58 -16.55
C SER A 363 7.23 0.31 -15.07
N ASP A 364 7.87 -0.74 -14.55
CA ASP A 364 7.94 -1.02 -13.10
C ASP A 364 9.12 -0.28 -12.44
N ILE A 365 10.05 0.23 -13.25
CA ILE A 365 11.31 0.86 -12.82
C ILE A 365 11.21 2.39 -12.87
N THR A 366 10.49 2.90 -13.86
CA THR A 366 10.31 4.34 -14.13
C THR A 366 8.82 4.67 -14.12
N MET A 367 8.50 5.96 -14.06
CA MET A 367 7.12 6.45 -14.17
C MET A 367 6.60 6.51 -15.63
N ASP A 368 7.34 5.92 -16.57
CA ASP A 368 7.02 6.01 -17.99
C ASP A 368 5.72 5.25 -18.30
N VAL A 369 4.82 5.95 -18.98
CA VAL A 369 3.60 5.39 -19.54
C VAL A 369 3.54 5.75 -21.01
N GLU A 370 3.56 4.74 -21.86
CA GLU A 370 3.39 4.88 -23.30
C GLU A 370 1.95 4.55 -23.66
N HIS A 371 1.27 5.48 -24.33
CA HIS A 371 -0.07 5.24 -24.84
C HIS A 371 -0.03 4.30 -26.05
N VAL A 372 -0.95 3.32 -26.09
CA VAL A 372 -1.02 2.32 -27.18
C VAL A 372 -2.35 2.39 -27.90
N ARG A 373 -3.46 2.32 -27.17
CA ARG A 373 -4.81 2.29 -27.75
C ARG A 373 -5.81 3.00 -26.85
N LEU A 374 -6.65 3.88 -27.42
CA LEU A 374 -7.83 4.40 -26.72
C LEU A 374 -9.03 3.48 -27.00
N LEU A 375 -9.41 2.66 -26.02
CA LEU A 375 -10.60 1.79 -26.14
C LEU A 375 -11.89 2.57 -25.95
N ARG A 376 -11.86 3.56 -25.05
CA ARG A 376 -12.99 4.43 -24.74
C ARG A 376 -12.50 5.79 -24.29
N GLY A 377 -12.90 6.85 -24.99
CA GLY A 377 -12.73 8.23 -24.53
C GLY A 377 -13.65 8.54 -23.34
N TRP A 378 -13.48 9.72 -22.73
CA TRP A 378 -14.32 10.16 -21.60
C TRP A 378 -15.81 10.08 -21.96
N THR A 379 -16.54 9.22 -21.25
CA THR A 379 -17.98 9.04 -21.45
C THR A 379 -18.68 8.81 -20.12
N GLY A 380 -19.94 9.23 -20.02
CA GLY A 380 -20.75 9.06 -18.82
C GLY A 380 -21.24 7.62 -18.67
N THR A 381 -21.36 7.16 -17.44
CA THR A 381 -21.98 5.87 -17.10
C THR A 381 -22.77 5.99 -15.79
N GLN A 382 -23.76 5.11 -15.63
CA GLN A 382 -24.37 4.84 -14.33
C GLN A 382 -23.50 3.85 -13.54
N ALA A 383 -23.86 3.59 -12.28
CA ALA A 383 -23.26 2.50 -11.52
C ALA A 383 -23.50 1.15 -12.24
N GLY A 384 -22.48 0.31 -12.31
CA GLY A 384 -22.59 -1.01 -12.93
C GLY A 384 -21.33 -1.46 -13.66
N SER A 385 -21.48 -2.57 -14.39
CA SER A 385 -20.38 -3.21 -15.13
C SER A 385 -20.22 -2.60 -16.52
N VAL A 386 -18.97 -2.36 -16.89
CA VAL A 386 -18.54 -1.93 -18.23
C VAL A 386 -17.70 -3.05 -18.83
N VAL A 387 -17.90 -3.31 -20.12
CA VAL A 387 -17.20 -4.35 -20.88
C VAL A 387 -16.66 -3.75 -22.18
N LEU A 388 -15.38 -3.93 -22.45
CA LEU A 388 -14.70 -3.43 -23.65
C LEU A 388 -13.73 -4.48 -24.19
N SER A 389 -13.70 -4.66 -25.51
CA SER A 389 -12.77 -5.57 -26.17
C SER A 389 -11.54 -4.86 -26.71
N TRP A 390 -10.42 -5.58 -26.76
CA TRP A 390 -9.20 -5.17 -27.42
C TRP A 390 -8.66 -6.31 -28.29
N ASP A 391 -8.40 -6.00 -29.54
CA ASP A 391 -7.96 -6.89 -30.60
C ASP A 391 -6.43 -6.94 -30.78
N GLY A 392 -5.69 -6.30 -29.87
CA GLY A 392 -4.24 -6.22 -29.96
C GLY A 392 -3.72 -5.19 -30.96
N ARG A 393 -4.55 -4.25 -31.42
CA ARG A 393 -4.10 -3.14 -32.29
C ARG A 393 -3.90 -1.82 -31.54
N ASP A 394 -3.01 -0.98 -32.05
CA ASP A 394 -2.82 0.40 -31.61
C ASP A 394 -3.86 1.36 -32.24
N ASP A 395 -3.76 2.65 -31.95
CA ASP A 395 -4.65 3.67 -32.52
C ASP A 395 -4.54 3.82 -34.05
N GLN A 396 -3.41 3.41 -34.65
CA GLN A 396 -3.20 3.41 -36.10
C GLN A 396 -3.75 2.14 -36.77
N GLY A 397 -4.26 1.19 -35.98
CA GLY A 397 -4.78 -0.08 -36.47
C GLY A 397 -3.70 -1.11 -36.78
N ALA A 398 -2.45 -0.87 -36.38
CA ALA A 398 -1.37 -1.85 -36.51
C ALA A 398 -1.38 -2.82 -35.31
N LEU A 399 -1.03 -4.09 -35.56
CA LEU A 399 -0.84 -5.05 -34.46
C LEU A 399 0.35 -4.63 -33.61
N VAL A 400 0.15 -4.65 -32.29
CA VAL A 400 1.22 -4.32 -31.35
C VAL A 400 2.22 -5.47 -31.24
N ALA A 401 3.47 -5.15 -30.92
CA ALA A 401 4.51 -6.15 -30.71
C ALA A 401 4.17 -7.06 -29.50
N PRO A 402 4.66 -8.31 -29.49
CA PRO A 402 4.57 -9.16 -28.31
C PRO A 402 5.16 -8.49 -27.06
N GLY A 403 4.52 -8.68 -25.92
CA GLY A 403 4.94 -8.15 -24.63
C GLY A 403 3.77 -7.82 -23.70
N THR A 404 4.11 -7.24 -22.55
CA THR A 404 3.16 -6.87 -21.50
C THR A 404 2.59 -5.48 -21.71
N TYR A 405 1.27 -5.38 -21.68
CA TYR A 405 0.50 -4.15 -21.72
C TYR A 405 -0.39 -4.04 -20.49
N THR A 406 -0.96 -2.86 -20.27
CA THR A 406 -1.87 -2.58 -19.17
C THR A 406 -3.15 -1.98 -19.72
N VAL A 407 -4.29 -2.60 -19.42
CA VAL A 407 -5.60 -1.95 -19.53
C VAL A 407 -5.74 -1.03 -18.33
N ARG A 408 -5.83 0.28 -18.58
CA ARG A 408 -5.99 1.30 -17.55
C ARG A 408 -7.37 1.94 -17.66
N VAL A 409 -8.09 1.90 -16.55
CA VAL A 409 -9.36 2.60 -16.35
C VAL A 409 -9.09 3.84 -15.51
N GLU A 410 -9.64 4.97 -15.96
CA GLU A 410 -9.65 6.24 -15.25
C GLU A 410 -11.12 6.63 -15.06
N ALA A 411 -11.53 6.98 -13.84
CA ALA A 411 -12.90 7.42 -13.57
C ALA A 411 -12.93 8.69 -12.74
N ASP A 412 -13.76 9.65 -13.16
CA ASP A 412 -13.93 10.95 -12.52
C ASP A 412 -15.38 11.10 -12.04
N GLY A 413 -15.52 11.32 -10.74
CA GLY A 413 -16.80 11.52 -10.07
C GLY A 413 -17.16 13.00 -9.84
N GLY A 414 -16.36 13.93 -10.36
CA GLY A 414 -16.50 15.37 -10.18
C GLY A 414 -15.53 15.95 -9.15
N GLN A 415 -15.12 17.20 -9.39
CA GLN A 415 -14.30 17.97 -8.46
C GLN A 415 -15.04 18.21 -7.13
N PRO A 416 -14.34 18.28 -5.99
CA PRO A 416 -12.88 18.30 -5.81
C PRO A 416 -12.22 16.92 -5.69
N ALA A 417 -12.93 15.81 -5.95
CA ALA A 417 -12.32 14.48 -5.91
C ALA A 417 -11.32 14.31 -7.06
N ARG A 418 -10.22 13.59 -6.80
CA ARG A 418 -9.30 13.14 -7.85
C ARG A 418 -9.90 11.98 -8.64
N ASN A 419 -9.30 11.66 -9.77
CA ASN A 419 -9.68 10.48 -10.55
C ASN A 419 -9.32 9.20 -9.81
N ALA A 420 -10.21 8.21 -9.89
CA ALA A 420 -9.89 6.83 -9.55
C ALA A 420 -9.14 6.18 -10.71
N PHE A 421 -8.15 5.36 -10.38
CA PHE A 421 -7.38 4.57 -11.34
C PHE A 421 -7.51 3.09 -10.98
N ALA A 422 -7.66 2.26 -12.01
CA ALA A 422 -7.59 0.82 -11.86
C ALA A 422 -6.89 0.21 -13.09
N THR A 423 -6.08 -0.82 -12.89
CA THR A 423 -5.26 -1.40 -13.95
C THR A 423 -5.33 -2.92 -13.98
N ALA A 424 -5.09 -3.52 -15.15
CA ALA A 424 -4.88 -4.96 -15.28
C ALA A 424 -3.87 -5.24 -16.38
N TRP A 425 -2.97 -6.20 -16.17
CA TRP A 425 -2.02 -6.61 -17.19
C TRP A 425 -2.64 -7.54 -18.22
N VAL A 426 -2.20 -7.37 -19.46
CA VAL A 426 -2.48 -8.27 -20.55
C VAL A 426 -1.19 -8.56 -21.30
N GLU A 427 -0.94 -9.83 -21.59
CA GLU A 427 0.24 -10.28 -22.33
C GLU A 427 -0.15 -10.60 -23.77
N VAL A 428 0.52 -9.94 -24.72
CA VAL A 428 0.41 -10.21 -26.15
C VAL A 428 1.53 -11.17 -26.54
N VAL A 429 1.20 -12.34 -27.08
CA VAL A 429 2.19 -13.35 -27.48
C VAL A 429 2.38 -13.40 -29.00
N ALA A 430 3.53 -13.90 -29.46
CA ALA A 430 3.85 -14.01 -30.89
C ALA A 430 3.25 -15.24 -31.59
N GLN A 431 2.77 -16.21 -30.81
CA GLN A 431 2.25 -17.50 -31.29
C GLN A 431 1.12 -17.98 -30.37
N PRO A 432 0.22 -18.87 -30.85
CA PRO A 432 -0.84 -19.42 -30.01
C PRO A 432 -0.27 -20.15 -28.79
N ILE A 433 -0.93 -19.99 -27.63
CA ILE A 433 -0.62 -20.80 -26.45
C ILE A 433 -1.13 -22.21 -26.68
N VAL A 434 -0.25 -23.12 -27.09
CA VAL A 434 -0.57 -24.54 -27.18
C VAL A 434 -0.46 -25.12 -25.77
N ARG A 435 -1.60 -25.35 -25.09
CA ARG A 435 -1.60 -26.18 -23.88
C ARG A 435 -1.19 -27.59 -24.28
N ARG A 436 0.06 -27.98 -24.00
CA ARG A 436 0.44 -29.40 -24.04
C ARG A 436 -0.30 -30.11 -22.92
N VAL A 437 -1.37 -30.83 -23.27
CA VAL A 437 -1.96 -31.84 -22.39
C VAL A 437 -0.92 -32.95 -22.28
N PHE A 438 -0.21 -33.03 -21.15
CA PHE A 438 0.53 -34.24 -20.80
C PHE A 438 -0.52 -35.33 -20.52
N LEU A 439 -0.83 -36.14 -21.55
CA LEU A 439 -1.43 -37.44 -21.33
C LEU A 439 -0.36 -38.30 -20.63
N PRO A 440 -0.61 -38.83 -19.42
CA PRO A 440 0.31 -39.76 -18.80
C PRO A 440 0.40 -41.00 -19.70
N MET A 441 1.58 -41.27 -20.26
CA MET A 441 1.85 -42.56 -20.88
C MET A 441 1.76 -43.62 -19.78
N ILE A 442 0.66 -44.36 -19.77
CA ILE A 442 0.59 -45.64 -19.08
C ILE A 442 1.51 -46.57 -19.85
N ALA A 443 2.71 -46.80 -19.31
CA ALA A 443 3.56 -47.89 -19.76
C ALA A 443 2.84 -49.22 -19.50
N ARG A 444 2.70 -50.03 -20.54
CA ARG A 444 2.29 -51.44 -20.42
C ARG A 444 3.50 -52.31 -20.16
#